data_AF-A0A932CAD7-F1
#
_entry.id   AF-A0A932CAD7-F1
#
_cell.length_a   1.000
_cell.length_b   1.000
_cell.length_c   1.000
_cell.angle_alpha   90.00
_cell.angle_beta   90.00
_cell.angle_gamma   90.00
#
_symmetry.space_group_name_H-M   'P 1'
#
loop_
_entity.id
_entity.type
_entity.pdbx_description
1 polymer ?
#
loop_
_entity_poly.entity_id
_entity_poly.type
_entity_poly.pdbx_seq_one_letter_code
_entity_poly.pdbx_strand_id
1 'polypeptide(L)'
;MADDDRDTPNQSVSRRAFLKGGAVATGALSASLIPGAADAQLPDATEPDPHRTTVELTVNGVAYRKEISNRTTLLQFLREDLKLTGTKMGCDRLQCGACTVILNGRTVYSCTTLALEATG
;
A
#
# COMPACT_ATOMS: atom_id res chain seq x y z
N MET A 1 10.58 -40.13 -47.86
CA MET A 1 10.66 -39.95 -46.39
C MET A 1 10.48 -38.46 -46.14
N ALA A 2 9.24 -37.97 -46.24
CA ALA A 2 8.25 -37.90 -45.15
C ALA A 2 8.57 -36.71 -44.22
N ASP A 3 7.89 -35.59 -44.52
CA ASP A 3 7.56 -34.51 -43.61
C ASP A 3 6.94 -35.06 -42.32
N ASP A 4 7.35 -34.55 -41.16
CA ASP A 4 6.65 -34.72 -39.88
C ASP A 4 6.76 -33.39 -39.11
N ASP A 5 5.79 -32.51 -39.40
CA ASP A 5 5.39 -31.38 -38.59
C ASP A 5 5.10 -31.84 -37.15
N ARG A 6 5.93 -31.40 -36.19
CA ARG A 6 5.55 -31.45 -34.77
C ARG A 6 5.05 -30.08 -34.31
N ASP A 7 3.89 -29.72 -34.85
CA ASP A 7 3.00 -28.77 -34.20
C ASP A 7 2.39 -29.46 -32.98
N THR A 8 2.86 -29.13 -31.78
CA THR A 8 2.28 -29.64 -30.54
C THR A 8 1.21 -28.65 -30.08
N PRO A 9 -0.09 -29.00 -30.16
CA PRO A 9 -1.14 -28.07 -29.76
C PRO A 9 -1.14 -27.94 -28.22
N ASN A 10 -0.69 -26.78 -27.75
CA ASN A 10 -0.87 -26.34 -26.37
C ASN A 10 -2.37 -26.22 -26.07
N GLN A 11 -2.93 -27.22 -25.39
CA GLN A 11 -4.28 -27.11 -24.81
C GLN A 11 -4.24 -26.20 -23.58
N SER A 12 -4.15 -24.90 -23.83
CA SER A 12 -4.28 -23.89 -22.78
C SER A 12 -5.75 -23.77 -22.39
N VAL A 13 -6.13 -24.33 -21.24
CA VAL A 13 -7.45 -24.04 -20.64
C VAL A 13 -7.52 -22.55 -20.36
N SER A 14 -8.49 -21.86 -20.99
CA SER A 14 -8.68 -20.43 -20.79
C SER A 14 -9.18 -20.14 -19.38
N ARG A 15 -8.63 -19.10 -18.73
CA ARG A 15 -9.11 -18.54 -17.45
C ARG A 15 -10.63 -18.29 -17.46
N ARG A 16 -11.17 -17.99 -18.65
CA ARG A 16 -12.60 -17.74 -18.87
C ARG A 16 -13.46 -19.00 -18.84
N ALA A 17 -12.88 -20.17 -19.09
CA ALA A 17 -13.55 -21.46 -18.98
C ALA A 17 -13.67 -21.90 -17.51
N PHE A 18 -12.65 -21.63 -16.69
CA PHE A 18 -12.68 -21.91 -15.24
C PHE A 18 -13.74 -21.09 -14.50
N LEU A 19 -13.90 -19.81 -14.87
CA LEU A 19 -14.93 -18.92 -14.30
C LEU A 19 -16.37 -19.29 -14.71
N LYS A 20 -16.56 -20.18 -15.70
CA LYS A 20 -17.88 -20.55 -16.23
C LYS A 20 -18.34 -21.97 -15.84
N GLY A 21 -17.49 -22.81 -15.26
CA GLY A 21 -17.78 -24.24 -15.07
C GLY A 21 -17.70 -24.74 -13.63
N GLY A 22 -18.88 -25.03 -13.03
CA GLY A 22 -19.10 -25.99 -11.94
C GLY A 22 -19.04 -25.40 -10.51
N ALA A 23 -20.12 -25.19 -9.75
CA ALA A 23 -21.22 -26.06 -9.26
C ALA A 23 -20.91 -26.81 -7.93
N VAL A 24 -21.59 -26.32 -6.87
CA VAL A 24 -22.16 -26.96 -5.66
C VAL A 24 -21.79 -28.40 -5.26
N ALA A 25 -21.41 -28.59 -3.98
CA ALA A 25 -21.78 -29.74 -3.15
C ALA A 25 -21.62 -29.45 -1.64
N THR A 26 -22.56 -29.99 -0.85
CA THR A 26 -22.88 -29.81 0.57
C THR A 26 -22.01 -30.59 1.56
N GLY A 27 -21.80 -30.04 2.77
CA GLY A 27 -21.33 -30.78 3.95
C GLY A 27 -21.27 -29.89 5.19
N ALA A 28 -22.05 -30.21 6.22
CA ALA A 28 -22.22 -29.39 7.42
C ALA A 28 -21.62 -30.05 8.68
N LEU A 29 -21.21 -29.18 9.63
CA LEU A 29 -21.07 -29.35 11.09
C LEU A 29 -19.79 -29.98 11.69
N SER A 30 -18.90 -29.13 12.21
CA SER A 30 -18.70 -28.97 13.67
C SER A 30 -17.62 -27.91 13.97
N ALA A 31 -18.06 -26.71 14.37
CA ALA A 31 -17.19 -25.62 14.79
C ALA A 31 -17.65 -25.12 16.16
N SER A 32 -17.16 -25.69 17.27
CA SER A 32 -17.51 -25.19 18.63
C SER A 32 -16.52 -25.57 19.75
N LEU A 33 -15.21 -25.74 19.52
CA LEU A 33 -14.27 -26.05 20.62
C LEU A 33 -12.98 -25.22 20.61
N ILE A 34 -13.07 -23.90 20.40
CA ILE A 34 -11.97 -23.00 20.77
C ILE A 34 -12.45 -22.10 21.93
N PRO A 35 -12.31 -22.55 23.19
CA PRO A 35 -12.42 -21.64 24.32
C PRO A 35 -11.17 -20.75 24.34
N GLY A 36 -11.34 -19.45 24.10
CA GLY A 36 -10.24 -18.48 24.22
C GLY A 36 -10.00 -17.53 23.05
N ALA A 37 -10.95 -17.36 22.14
CA ALA A 37 -10.95 -16.15 21.30
C ALA A 37 -11.33 -14.96 22.21
N ALA A 38 -10.35 -14.44 22.96
CA ALA A 38 -10.46 -13.14 23.57
C ALA A 38 -10.82 -12.15 22.46
N ASP A 39 -11.87 -11.35 22.69
CA ASP A 39 -12.23 -10.23 21.83
C ASP A 39 -11.02 -9.29 21.75
N ALA A 40 -10.17 -9.51 20.75
CA ALA A 40 -9.17 -8.54 20.34
C ALA A 40 -9.93 -7.42 19.67
N GLN A 41 -10.49 -6.52 20.50
CA GLN A 41 -11.09 -5.29 20.02
C GLN A 41 -9.97 -4.48 19.35
N LEU A 42 -9.95 -4.53 18.02
CA LEU A 42 -9.13 -3.62 17.23
C LEU A 42 -9.70 -2.21 17.45
N PRO A 43 -8.87 -1.19 17.68
CA PRO A 43 -9.34 0.17 17.83
C PRO A 43 -10.21 0.55 16.62
N ASP A 44 -11.36 1.16 16.88
CA ASP A 44 -12.26 1.65 15.84
C ASP A 44 -11.51 2.70 15.00
N ALA A 45 -11.37 2.42 13.71
CA ALA A 45 -10.65 3.28 12.77
C ALA A 45 -11.31 4.68 12.58
N THR A 46 -12.47 4.89 13.21
CA THR A 46 -13.24 6.15 13.20
C THR A 46 -12.81 7.12 14.31
N GLU A 47 -12.09 6.66 15.34
CA GLU A 47 -11.65 7.57 16.41
C GLU A 47 -10.58 8.56 15.91
N PRO A 48 -10.72 9.87 16.22
CA PRO A 48 -9.76 10.88 15.80
C PRO A 48 -8.38 10.61 16.43
N ASP A 49 -7.33 10.66 15.60
CA ASP A 49 -5.95 10.43 16.03
C ASP A 49 -5.52 11.49 17.07
N PRO A 50 -5.25 11.11 18.33
CA PRO A 50 -4.89 12.06 19.39
C PRO A 50 -3.45 12.58 19.24
N HIS A 51 -2.65 12.00 18.34
CA HIS A 51 -1.24 12.32 18.17
C HIS A 51 -1.01 13.11 16.89
N ARG A 52 -1.40 14.39 16.92
CA ARG A 52 -1.18 15.34 15.83
C ARG A 52 -0.21 16.44 16.23
N THR A 53 0.59 16.88 15.27
CA THR A 53 1.57 17.97 15.44
C THR A 53 1.51 18.90 14.24
N THR A 54 1.70 20.19 14.47
CA THR A 54 1.88 21.16 13.40
C THR A 54 3.31 21.11 12.89
N VAL A 55 3.49 20.86 11.59
CA VAL A 55 4.78 20.88 10.90
C VAL A 55 4.88 22.07 9.96
N GLU A 56 6.10 22.60 9.83
CA GLU A 56 6.45 23.65 8.88
C GLU A 56 7.56 23.13 7.95
N LEU A 57 7.28 23.11 6.64
CA LEU A 57 8.11 22.47 5.62
C LEU A 57 8.23 23.36 4.39
N THR A 58 9.45 23.53 3.88
CA THR A 58 9.67 24.18 2.58
C THR A 58 9.76 23.14 1.47
N VAL A 59 8.77 23.11 0.59
CA VAL A 59 8.72 22.16 -0.54
C VAL A 59 8.82 22.95 -1.84
N ASN A 60 9.82 22.65 -2.66
CA ASN A 60 10.09 23.34 -3.93
C ASN A 60 10.15 24.88 -3.78
N GLY A 61 10.71 25.37 -2.68
CA GLY A 61 10.84 26.80 -2.38
C GLY A 61 9.59 27.47 -1.79
N VAL A 62 8.50 26.73 -1.58
CA VAL A 62 7.26 27.24 -0.98
C VAL A 62 7.11 26.69 0.44
N ALA A 63 6.85 27.58 1.41
CA ALA A 63 6.62 27.21 2.80
C ALA A 63 5.18 26.72 3.02
N TYR A 64 5.03 25.59 3.70
CA TYR A 64 3.76 24.98 4.09
C TYR A 64 3.70 24.78 5.59
N ARG A 65 2.57 25.11 6.21
CA ARG A 65 2.27 24.85 7.62
C ARG A 65 1.00 24.03 7.73
N LYS A 66 1.07 22.84 8.32
CA LYS A 66 -0.08 21.93 8.43
C LYS A 66 -0.04 21.09 9.69
N GLU A 67 -1.22 20.78 10.22
CA GLU A 67 -1.40 19.84 11.32
C GLU A 67 -1.62 18.42 10.79
N ILE A 68 -0.68 17.53 11.08
CA ILE A 68 -0.64 16.16 10.57
C ILE A 68 -0.59 15.16 11.72
N SER A 69 -0.90 13.89 11.44
CA SER A 69 -0.64 12.81 12.39
C SER A 69 0.88 12.57 12.51
N ASN A 70 1.33 12.20 13.70
CA ASN A 70 2.75 11.91 13.97
C ASN A 70 3.27 10.70 13.17
N ARG A 71 2.38 9.86 12.62
CA ARG A 71 2.74 8.71 11.75
C ARG A 71 2.72 9.05 10.26
N THR A 72 2.37 10.28 9.88
CA THR A 72 2.31 10.68 8.48
C THR A 72 3.71 10.69 7.87
N THR A 73 3.89 9.90 6.80
CA THR A 73 5.15 9.87 6.04
C THR A 73 5.27 11.08 5.14
N LEU A 74 6.50 11.44 4.75
CA LEU A 74 6.75 12.54 3.83
C LEU A 74 6.05 12.32 2.48
N LEU A 75 5.96 11.07 2.02
CA LEU A 75 5.21 10.71 0.82
C LEU A 75 3.72 11.05 0.95
N GLN A 76 3.09 10.66 2.06
CA GLN A 76 1.69 10.98 2.33
C GLN A 76 1.49 12.49 2.44
N PHE A 77 2.37 13.19 3.14
CA PHE A 77 2.29 14.65 3.26
C PHE A 77 2.31 15.35 1.90
N LEU A 78 3.27 15.00 1.03
CA LEU A 78 3.38 15.60 -0.30
C LEU A 78 2.13 15.30 -1.15
N ARG A 79 1.67 14.05 -1.16
CA ARG A 79 0.60 13.62 -2.08
C ARG A 79 -0.79 13.95 -1.59
N GLU A 80 -1.05 13.72 -0.31
CA GLU A 80 -2.39 13.79 0.27
C GLU A 80 -2.64 15.13 0.94
N ASP A 81 -1.67 15.67 1.68
CA ASP A 81 -1.85 16.98 2.34
C ASP A 81 -1.59 18.13 1.37
N LEU A 82 -0.51 18.08 0.58
CA LEU A 82 -0.12 19.15 -0.34
C LEU A 82 -0.61 18.96 -1.78
N LYS A 83 -1.18 17.79 -2.12
CA LYS A 83 -1.67 17.44 -3.46
C LYS A 83 -0.58 17.47 -4.56
N LEU A 84 0.69 17.36 -4.18
CA LEU A 84 1.84 17.24 -5.07
C LEU A 84 2.05 15.76 -5.45
N THR A 85 1.34 15.31 -6.47
CA THR A 85 1.26 13.87 -6.83
C THR A 85 2.40 13.36 -7.71
N GLY A 86 3.43 14.18 -7.96
CA GLY A 86 4.60 13.84 -8.78
C GLY A 86 5.36 12.63 -8.22
N THR A 87 5.72 12.68 -6.93
CA THR A 87 6.31 11.56 -6.20
C THR A 87 5.31 10.41 -6.09
N LYS A 88 5.74 9.18 -6.38
CA LYS A 88 4.82 8.03 -6.51
C LYS A 88 4.96 7.05 -5.36
N MET A 89 3.83 6.51 -4.92
CA MET A 89 3.77 5.32 -4.09
C MET A 89 3.94 4.10 -5.01
N GLY A 90 4.98 3.30 -4.77
CA GLY A 90 5.25 2.08 -5.54
C GLY A 90 5.17 0.84 -4.67
N CYS A 91 6.19 0.62 -3.83
CA CYS A 91 6.26 -0.55 -2.94
C CYS A 91 6.01 -0.22 -1.45
N ASP A 92 6.12 1.05 -1.07
CA ASP A 92 5.98 1.55 0.32
C ASP A 92 6.89 0.84 1.36
N ARG A 93 8.04 0.34 0.90
CA ARG A 93 8.97 -0.49 1.71
C ARG A 93 10.45 -0.38 1.30
N LEU A 94 10.86 0.80 0.81
CA LEU A 94 12.24 1.13 0.38
C LEU A 94 12.84 0.23 -0.73
N GLN A 95 12.03 -0.40 -1.58
CA GLN A 95 12.56 -1.32 -2.61
C GLN A 95 12.62 -0.75 -4.02
N CYS A 96 11.63 0.05 -4.44
CA CYS A 96 11.50 0.46 -5.84
C CYS A 96 12.02 1.86 -6.17
N GLY A 97 12.24 2.71 -5.16
CA GLY A 97 12.69 4.10 -5.36
C GLY A 97 11.71 5.06 -6.03
N ALA A 98 10.47 4.65 -6.34
CA ALA A 98 9.46 5.53 -6.96
C ALA A 98 9.08 6.76 -6.09
N CYS A 99 9.37 6.70 -4.79
CA CYS A 99 9.11 7.73 -3.81
C CYS A 99 10.35 8.59 -3.47
N THR A 100 11.45 8.49 -4.23
CA THR A 100 12.69 9.21 -3.92
C THR A 100 12.49 10.72 -4.07
N VAL A 101 12.94 11.48 -3.07
CA VAL A 101 12.94 12.96 -3.07
C VAL A 101 14.28 13.49 -2.56
N ILE A 102 14.55 14.77 -2.79
CA ILE A 102 15.70 15.47 -2.21
C ILE A 102 15.23 16.21 -0.97
N LEU A 103 15.79 15.84 0.19
CA LEU A 103 15.59 16.51 1.48
C LEU A 103 16.93 17.09 1.92
N ASN A 104 17.01 18.41 2.07
CA ASN A 104 18.23 19.11 2.52
C ASN A 104 19.49 18.70 1.73
N GLY A 105 19.36 18.58 0.40
CA GLY A 105 20.45 18.20 -0.51
C GLY A 105 20.77 16.70 -0.55
N ARG A 106 20.05 15.85 0.19
CA ARG A 106 20.25 14.39 0.22
C ARG A 106 19.04 13.65 -0.33
N THR A 107 19.30 12.58 -1.08
CA THR A 107 18.23 11.70 -1.58
C THR A 107 17.72 10.80 -0.46
N VAL A 108 16.40 10.79 -0.25
CA VAL A 108 15.73 9.96 0.77
C VAL A 108 14.50 9.27 0.18
N TYR A 109 14.13 8.11 0.73
CA TYR A 109 12.87 7.44 0.42
C TYR A 109 11.73 8.03 1.24
N SER A 110 10.93 8.91 0.62
CA SER A 110 9.85 9.61 1.33
C SER A 110 8.76 8.69 1.91
N CYS A 111 8.67 7.43 1.45
CA CYS A 111 7.71 6.45 2.00
C CYS A 111 8.02 6.04 3.44
N THR A 112 9.25 6.24 3.93
CA THR A 112 9.65 5.83 5.29
C THR A 112 10.31 6.93 6.10
N THR A 113 10.46 8.13 5.53
CA THR A 113 10.79 9.33 6.28
C THR A 113 9.50 9.93 6.83
N LEU A 114 9.46 10.30 8.10
CA LEU A 114 8.31 10.99 8.67
C LEU A 114 8.31 12.45 8.23
N ALA A 115 7.12 13.01 7.96
CA ALA A 115 7.02 14.44 7.65
C ALA A 115 7.48 15.31 8.84
N LEU A 116 7.29 14.83 10.07
CA LEU A 116 7.80 15.45 11.29
C LEU A 116 9.33 15.62 11.28
N GLU A 117 10.07 14.60 10.82
CA GLU A 117 11.54 14.61 10.77
C GLU A 117 12.10 15.55 9.71
N ALA A 118 11.29 15.89 8.70
CA ALA A 118 11.67 16.79 7.63
C ALA A 118 11.46 18.28 7.99
N THR A 119 10.81 18.58 9.12
CA THR A 119 10.49 19.94 9.57
C THR A 119 11.77 20.78 9.76
N GLY A 120 11.75 22.01 9.23
CA GLY A 120 12.88 22.96 9.24
C GLY A 120 13.04 23.68 7.91
#